data_AF-A0A0S7WPH5-F1
#
_entry.id   AF-A0A0S7WPH5-F1
#
_cell.length_a   1.000
_cell.length_b   1.000
_cell.length_c   1.000
_cell.angle_alpha   90.00
_cell.angle_beta   90.00
_cell.angle_gamma   90.00
#
_symmetry.space_group_name_H-M   'P 1'
#
loop_
_entity.id
_entity.type
_entity.pdbx_description
1 polymer ?
#
loop_
_entity_poly.entity_id
_entity_poly.type
_entity_poly.pdbx_seq_one_letter_code
_entity_poly.pdbx_strand_id
1 'polypeptide(L)' 'MTMIKDVTVELGPREVVLYGKVIATVDNITVEVEEATEEELAALKAAPVILLVKPLPEKIYKEAKHEN' A
#
# COMPACT_ATOMS: atom_id res chain seq x y z
N MET A 1 14.49 -4.78 15.70
CA MET A 1 13.71 -4.18 14.61
C MET A 1 12.56 -3.43 15.26
N THR A 2 12.47 -2.12 15.04
CA THR A 2 11.46 -1.28 15.69
C THR A 2 10.17 -1.32 14.88
N MET A 3 9.05 -1.59 15.55
CA MET A 3 7.71 -1.53 14.95
C MET A 3 7.10 -0.15 15.20
N ILE A 4 6.54 0.44 14.17
CA ILE A 4 5.79 1.68 14.20
C ILE A 4 4.32 1.32 14.02
N LYS A 5 3.44 1.93 14.84
CA LYS A 5 2.01 1.68 14.84
C LYS A 5 1.23 2.96 14.66
N ASP A 6 0.02 2.84 14.11
CA ASP A 6 -0.98 3.90 13.99
C ASP A 6 -0.40 5.20 13.39
N VAL A 7 0.32 5.06 12.27
CA VAL A 7 1.00 6.18 11.61
C VAL A 7 0.30 6.57 10.32
N THR A 8 0.13 7.87 10.15
CA THR A 8 -0.35 8.47 8.91
C THR A 8 0.85 8.83 8.02
N VAL A 9 0.86 8.32 6.80
CA VAL A 9 1.96 8.53 5.83
C VAL A 9 1.46 9.35 4.65
N GLU A 10 2.04 10.53 4.48
CA GLU A 10 1.89 11.30 3.25
C GLU A 10 2.81 10.76 2.18
N LEU A 11 2.19 10.39 1.06
CA LEU A 11 2.86 9.77 -0.06
C LEU A 11 3.34 10.84 -1.06
N GLY A 12 2.59 11.92 -1.27
CA GLY A 12 2.88 12.89 -2.33
C GLY A 12 2.53 12.32 -3.73
N PRO A 13 3.06 12.88 -4.83
CA PRO A 13 2.64 12.53 -6.18
C PRO A 13 2.92 11.06 -6.54
N ARG A 14 1.94 10.37 -7.09
CA ARG A 14 2.01 8.98 -7.55
C ARG A 14 1.26 8.78 -8.86
N GLU A 15 1.74 7.83 -9.65
CA GLU A 15 1.00 7.31 -10.80
C GLU A 15 0.01 6.23 -10.34
N VAL A 16 -1.19 6.24 -10.92
CA VAL A 16 -2.19 5.19 -10.71
C VAL A 16 -2.18 4.29 -11.93
N VAL A 17 -1.88 3.01 -11.71
CA VAL A 17 -1.79 2.01 -12.76
C VAL A 17 -2.89 0.97 -12.61
N LEU A 18 -3.60 0.72 -13.70
CA LEU A 18 -4.65 -0.29 -13.80
C LEU A 18 -4.39 -1.17 -15.03
N TYR A 19 -4.31 -2.48 -14.83
CA TYR A 19 -3.98 -3.48 -15.88
C TYR A 19 -2.71 -3.14 -16.68
N GLY A 20 -1.67 -2.63 -16.02
CA GLY A 20 -0.39 -2.28 -16.65
C GLY A 20 -0.39 -0.96 -17.43
N LYS A 21 -1.48 -0.18 -17.37
CA LYS A 21 -1.58 1.15 -17.99
C LYS A 21 -1.70 2.23 -16.92
N VAL A 22 -0.93 3.31 -17.07
CA VAL A 22 -1.12 4.54 -16.27
C VAL A 22 -2.45 5.18 -16.68
N ILE A 23 -3.35 5.32 -15.72
CA ILE A 23 -4.69 5.90 -15.95
C ILE A 23 -4.85 7.29 -15.36
N ALA A 24 -4.04 7.64 -14.36
CA ALA A 24 -4.06 8.94 -13.71
C ALA A 24 -2.73 9.21 -13.01
N THR A 25 -2.47 10.48 -12.72
CA THR A 25 -1.55 10.92 -11.69
C THR A 25 -2.39 11.53 -10.56
N VAL A 26 -1.96 11.33 -9.34
CA VAL A 26 -2.64 11.81 -8.15
C VAL A 26 -1.61 12.34 -7.17
N ASP A 27 -1.96 13.41 -6.49
CA ASP A 27 -1.12 14.03 -5.48
C ASP A 27 -1.90 14.11 -4.15
N ASN A 28 -1.19 14.33 -3.05
CA ASN A 28 -1.73 14.43 -1.70
C ASN A 28 -2.46 13.16 -1.23
N ILE A 29 -1.91 11.99 -1.54
CA ILE A 29 -2.40 10.73 -0.96
C ILE A 29 -1.85 10.54 0.44
N THR A 30 -2.75 10.17 1.34
CA THR A 30 -2.43 9.80 2.71
C THR A 30 -2.86 8.36 2.97
N VAL A 31 -2.01 7.58 3.63
CA VAL A 31 -2.29 6.19 4.02
C VAL A 31 -2.16 6.04 5.53
N GLU A 32 -3.16 5.42 6.15
CA GLU A 32 -3.11 5.00 7.55
C GLU A 32 -2.47 3.61 7.62
N VAL A 33 -1.39 3.50 8.40
CA VAL A 33 -0.64 2.25 8.59
C VAL A 33 -0.83 1.80 10.03
N GLU A 34 -1.52 0.67 10.21
CA GLU A 34 -1.75 0.07 11.53
C GLU A 34 -0.44 -0.39 12.17
N GLU A 35 0.42 -1.08 11.41
CA GLU A 35 1.70 -1.59 11.90
C GLU A 35 2.69 -1.82 10.74
N ALA A 36 3.91 -1.32 10.87
CA ALA A 36 5.00 -1.55 9.92
C ALA A 36 6.37 -1.32 10.58
N THR A 37 7.41 -1.88 9.98
CA THR A 37 8.80 -1.57 10.32
C THR A 37 9.26 -0.27 9.65
N GLU A 38 10.35 0.33 10.13
CA GLU A 38 10.96 1.51 9.50
C GLU A 38 11.34 1.27 8.03
N GLU A 39 11.85 0.07 7.71
CA GLU A 39 12.23 -0.32 6.35
C GLU A 39 11.00 -0.42 5.42
N GLU A 40 9.91 -1.00 5.90
CA GLU A 40 8.65 -1.08 5.15
C GLU A 40 8.04 0.31 4.91
N LEU A 41 8.07 1.20 5.90
CA LEU A 41 7.61 2.58 5.73
C LEU A 41 8.48 3.36 4.74
N ALA A 42 9.81 3.15 4.77
CA ALA A 42 10.71 3.75 3.80
C ALA A 42 10.41 3.24 2.38
N ALA A 43 10.19 1.94 2.22
CA ALA A 43 9.80 1.34 0.94
C ALA A 43 8.45 1.89 0.44
N LEU A 44 7.46 2.02 1.33
CA LEU A 44 6.15 2.61 1.02
C LEU A 44 6.27 4.06 0.51
N LYS A 45 7.07 4.89 1.19
CA LYS A 45 7.30 6.28 0.79
C LYS A 45 8.03 6.39 -0.54
N ALA A 46 8.96 5.50 -0.82
CA ALA A 46 9.73 5.46 -2.05
C ALA A 46 8.96 4.87 -3.25
N ALA A 47 7.85 4.17 -3.01
CA ALA A 47 7.05 3.55 -4.06
C ALA A 47 6.44 4.61 -5.00
N PRO A 48 6.80 4.63 -6.30
CA PRO A 48 6.37 5.69 -7.22
C PRO A 48 4.96 5.48 -7.79
N VAL A 49 4.39 4.29 -7.62
CA VAL A 49 3.17 3.85 -8.31
C VAL A 49 2.20 3.21 -7.31
N ILE A 50 0.91 3.48 -7.50
CA ILE A 50 -0.20 2.76 -6.89
C ILE A 50 -0.80 1.81 -7.93
N LEU A 51 -0.77 0.52 -7.63
CA LEU A 51 -1.38 -0.51 -8.46
C LEU A 51 -2.82 -0.79 -8.00
N LEU A 52 -3.78 -0.50 -8.87
CA LEU A 52 -5.16 -0.88 -8.65
C LEU A 52 -5.37 -2.34 -9.05
N VAL A 53 -5.52 -3.19 -8.04
CA VAL A 53 -5.86 -4.60 -8.22
C VAL A 53 -7.36 -4.81 -7.99
N LYS A 54 -7.95 -5.76 -8.73
CA LYS A 54 -9.30 -6.22 -8.41
C LYS A 54 -9.28 -6.83 -7.00
N PRO A 55 -10.23 -6.50 -6.12
CA PRO A 55 -10.35 -7.18 -4.85
C PRO A 55 -10.51 -8.68 -5.12
N LEU A 56 -9.67 -9.49 -4.48
CA LEU A 56 -9.81 -10.94 -4.55
C LEU A 56 -11.14 -11.32 -3.88
N PRO A 57 -11.82 -12.39 -4.33
CA PRO A 57 -12.98 -12.92 -3.60
C PRO A 57 -12.63 -13.14 -2.13
N GLU A 58 -13.51 -12.79 -1.19
CA GLU A 58 -13.27 -12.86 0.27
C GLU A 58 -12.69 -14.20 0.75
N LYS A 59 -12.96 -15.30 0.05
CA LYS A 59 -12.39 -16.62 0.34
C LYS A 59 -10.85 -16.62 0.32
N ILE A 60 -10.23 -15.89 -0.60
CA ILE A 60 -8.76 -15.88 -0.75
C ILE A 60 -8.08 -15.11 0.40
N TYR A 61 -8.73 -14.05 0.93
CA TYR A 61 -8.20 -13.31 2.09
C TYR A 61 -8.21 -14.14 3.38
N LYS A 62 -9.14 -15.09 3.54
CA LYS A 62 -9.21 -15.95 4.73
C LYS A 62 -8.16 -17.06 4.71
N GLU A 63 -7.84 -17.59 3.54
CA GLU A 63 -6.79 -18.61 3.39
C GLU A 63 -5.40 -18.04 3.70
N ALA A 64 -5.12 -16.79 3.31
CA ALA A 64 -3.85 -16.10 3.62
C ALA A 64 -3.65 -15.76 5.11
N LYS A 65 -4.70 -15.77 5.95
CA LYS A 65 -4.61 -15.56 7.41
C LYS A 65 -4.46 -16.85 8.21
N HIS A 66 -4.63 -18.02 7.60
CA HIS A 66 -4.55 -19.32 8.27
C HIS A 66 -3.26 -20.10 7.97
N GLU A 67 -2.39 -19.60 7.08
CA GLU A 67 -1.02 -20.08 6.92
C GLU A 67 -0.04 -19.16 7.67
N ASN A 68 -0.11 -19.21 9.00
CA ASN A 68 1.00 -18.89 9.91
C ASN A 68 0.75 -19.52 11.29
#